data_AF-A0A972S6Y2-F1
#
_entry.id   AF-A0A972S6Y2-F1
#
_cell.length_a   1.000
_cell.length_b   1.000
_cell.length_c   1.000
_cell.angle_alpha   90.00
_cell.angle_beta   90.00
_cell.angle_gamma   90.00
#
_symmetry.space_group_name_H-M   'P 1'
#
loop_
_entity.id
_entity.type
_entity.pdbx_description
1 polymer ?
#
loop_
_entity_poly.entity_id
_entity_poly.type
_entity_poly.pdbx_seq_one_letter_code
_entity_poly.pdbx_strand_id
1 'polypeptide(L)' 'NFLIWQMAYAEFYFTDDLWPDFDESSIDKAIASFSQRERRFGKTSEQVSSSC' A
#
# COMPACT_ATOMS: atom_id res chain seq x y z
N ASN A 1 0.63 13.94 18.84
CA ASN A 1 -0.34 14.54 17.90
C ASN A 1 0.20 14.25 16.51
N PHE A 2 -0.42 13.29 15.79
CA PHE A 2 0.22 12.62 14.64
C PHE A 2 -0.52 12.98 13.36
N LEU A 3 0.13 13.81 12.52
CA LEU A 3 -0.08 14.03 11.08
C LEU A 3 -1.51 13.85 10.51
N ILE A 4 -2.54 14.31 11.21
CA ILE A 4 -3.95 14.08 10.86
C ILE A 4 -4.26 14.57 9.44
N TRP A 5 -3.82 15.79 9.11
CA TRP A 5 -4.06 16.37 7.79
C TRP A 5 -3.20 15.76 6.69
N GLN A 6 -1.96 15.34 7.00
CA GLN A 6 -1.06 14.78 6.00
C GLN A 6 -1.45 13.34 5.63
N MET A 7 -2.09 12.60 6.54
CA MET A 7 -2.51 11.21 6.32
C MET A 7 -3.98 11.07 5.90
N ALA A 8 -4.69 12.17 5.62
CA ALA A 8 -6.12 12.12 5.28
C ALA A 8 -6.45 11.23 4.07
N TYR A 9 -5.49 11.04 3.17
CA TYR A 9 -5.60 10.20 1.98
C TYR A 9 -4.58 9.07 1.94
N ALA A 10 -3.88 8.82 3.06
CA ALA A 10 -2.96 7.71 3.16
C ALA A 10 -3.73 6.40 3.35
N GLU A 11 -3.22 5.32 2.78
CA GLU A 11 -3.76 3.99 3.04
C GLU A 11 -3.13 3.43 4.31
N PHE A 12 -3.97 2.99 5.25
CA PHE A 12 -3.49 2.37 6.47
C PHE A 12 -3.30 0.87 6.24
N TYR A 13 -2.08 0.41 6.56
CA TYR A 13 -1.71 -0.99 6.63
C TYR A 13 -1.50 -1.36 8.10
N PHE A 14 -2.23 -2.35 8.57
CA PHE A 14 -2.12 -2.89 9.92
C PHE A 14 -1.60 -4.31 9.81
N THR A 15 -0.60 -4.65 10.61
CA THR A 15 -0.04 -6.00 10.74
C THR A 15 -0.12 -6.43 12.20
N ASP A 16 -0.25 -7.73 12.42
CA ASP A 16 -0.19 -8.34 13.75
C ASP A 16 1.25 -8.48 14.27
N ASP A 17 2.25 -8.20 13.40
CA ASP A 17 3.65 -8.22 13.76
C ASP A 17 3.97 -7.15 14.81
N LEU A 18 4.71 -7.54 15.84
CA LEU A 18 5.27 -6.58 16.80
C LEU A 18 6.41 -5.81 16.13
N TRP A 19 6.55 -4.53 16.47
CA TRP A 19 7.61 -3.68 15.93
C TRP A 19 9.05 -4.27 15.96
N PRO A 20 9.52 -4.92 17.04
CA PRO A 20 10.84 -5.55 17.05
C PRO A 20 10.97 -6.76 16.11
N ASP A 21 9.86 -7.38 15.71
CA ASP A 21 9.80 -8.54 14.81
C ASP A 21 9.49 -8.13 13.36
N PHE A 22 9.32 -6.83 13.10
CA PHE A 22 9.01 -6.29 11.78
C PHE A 22 10.27 -6.24 10.91
N ASP A 23 10.37 -7.19 9.98
CA ASP A 23 11.53 -7.38 9.10
C ASP A 23 11.26 -6.96 7.63
N GLU A 24 12.26 -7.18 6.77
CA GLU A 24 12.18 -6.90 5.33
C GLU A 24 11.02 -7.65 4.66
N SER A 25 10.73 -8.89 5.09
CA SER A 25 9.62 -9.68 4.56
C SER A 25 8.26 -9.07 4.92
N SER A 26 8.14 -8.47 6.11
CA SER A 26 6.94 -7.75 6.54
C SER A 26 6.77 -6.43 5.78
N ILE A 27 7.87 -5.77 5.40
CA ILE A 27 7.84 -4.62 4.48
C ILE A 27 7.34 -5.04 3.10
N ASP A 28 7.86 -6.14 2.54
CA ASP A 28 7.43 -6.63 1.23
C ASP A 28 5.93 -7.00 1.20
N LYS A 29 5.44 -7.63 2.28
CA LYS A 29 4.00 -7.90 2.46
C LYS A 29 3.17 -6.61 2.52
N ALA A 30 3.66 -5.59 3.21
CA ALA A 30 3.00 -4.29 3.29
C ALA A 30 2.92 -3.60 1.92
N ILE A 31 4.03 -3.61 1.16
CA ILE A 31 4.09 -3.05 -0.20
C ILE A 31 3.20 -3.84 -1.17
N ALA A 32 3.18 -5.16 -1.07
CA ALA A 32 2.31 -6.01 -1.88
C ALA A 32 0.82 -5.74 -1.56
N SER A 33 0.46 -5.62 -0.28
CA SER A 33 -0.90 -5.25 0.13
C SER A 33 -1.28 -3.84 -0.33
N PHE A 34 -0.34 -2.89 -0.33
CA PHE A 34 -0.58 -1.54 -0.84
C PHE A 34 -0.75 -1.53 -2.36
N SER A 35 0.04 -2.33 -3.08
CA SER A 35 -0.01 -2.41 -4.55
C SER A 35 -1.23 -3.16 -5.08
N GLN A 36 -1.80 -4.09 -4.31
CA GLN A 36 -3.04 -4.80 -4.65
C GLN A 36 -4.29 -3.94 -4.46
N ARG A 37 -4.22 -2.86 -3.68
CA ARG A 37 -5.36 -1.96 -3.49
C ARG A 37 -5.43 -1.02 -4.70
N GLU A 38 -6.36 -1.33 -5.60
CA GLU A 38 -6.58 -0.59 -6.83
C GLU A 38 -6.83 0.89 -6.53
N ARG A 39 -5.84 1.73 -6.82
CA ARG A 39 -6.05 3.16 -6.96
C ARG A 39 -6.94 3.35 -8.18
N ARG A 40 -8.21 3.70 -7.94
CA ARG A 40 -9.23 4.02 -8.95
C ARG A 40 -8.83 5.11 -9.98
N PHE A 41 -7.61 5.68 -9.86
CA PHE A 41 -6.99 6.65 -10.78
C PHE A 41 -5.48 6.41 -11.01
N GLY A 42 -4.99 5.16 -10.98
CA GLY A 42 -3.57 4.84 -11.23
C GLY A 42 -3.30 4.21 -12.61
N LYS A 43 -4.19 3.33 -13.04
CA LYS A 43 -4.41 2.78 -14.39
C LYS A 43 -5.35 1.60 -14.18
N THR A 44 -6.51 1.55 -14.82
CA THR A 44 -7.34 0.33 -14.81
C THR A 44 -6.59 -0.76 -15.58
N SER A 45 -6.85 -2.02 -15.24
CA SER A 45 -6.17 -3.21 -15.79
C SER A 45 -6.21 -3.27 -17.34
N GLU A 46 -7.20 -2.63 -17.96
CA GLU A 46 -7.31 -2.42 -19.43
C GLU A 46 -6.22 -1.52 -20.04
N GLN A 47 -5.56 -0.66 -19.27
CA GLN A 47 -4.52 0.23 -19.78
C GLN A 47 -3.13 -0.43 -19.84
N VAL A 48 -2.95 -1.59 -19.20
CA VAL A 48 -1.70 -2.37 -19.28
C VAL A 48 -1.66 -3.24 -20.55
N SER A 49 -2.83 -3.68 -21.04
CA SER A 49 -2.94 -4.48 -22.28
C SER A 49 -2.92 -3.66 -23.57
N SER A 50 -3.05 -2.33 -23.49
CA SER A 50 -3.09 -1.42 -24.65
C SER A 50 -1.73 -0.81 -25.01
N SER A 51 -0.66 -1.23 -24.32
CA SER A 51 0.73 -0.90 -24.68
C SER A 51 1.45 -2.14 -25.20
N CYS A 52 0.97 -2.65 -26.34
CA CYS A 52 1.72 -3.39 -27.35
C CYS A 52 0.95 -3.35 -28.67
#